data_AF-A0A0F2R9D8-F1
#
_entry.id   AF-A0A0F2R9D8-F1
#
_cell.length_a   1.000
_cell.length_b   1.000
_cell.length_c   1.000
_cell.angle_alpha   90.00
_cell.angle_beta   90.00
_cell.angle_gamma   90.00
#
_symmetry.space_group_name_H-M   'P 1'
#
loop_
_entity.id
_entity.type
_entity.pdbx_description
1 polymer ?
#
loop_
_entity_poly.entity_id
_entity_poly.type
_entity_poly.pdbx_seq_one_letter_code
_entity_poly.pdbx_strand_id
1 'polypeptide(L)'
;MTQRAVKSVQSFEFRSDFTLPPAPEQPADPADGQLTLTGPELARLLSEARSEGLAEAARLESIQSDERLQAVTLKLNDALADLVILARHLEAGAYEGLDIAASLDLINATAQRIIDGQGDLFAER
;
A
#
# COMPACT_ATOMS: atom_id res chain seq x y z
N MET A 1 24.66 35.15 -95.12
CA MET A 1 23.62 35.32 -94.08
C MET A 1 22.37 34.56 -94.54
N THR A 2 22.32 33.26 -94.31
CA THR A 2 21.20 32.40 -94.74
C THR A 2 20.30 32.10 -93.54
N GLN A 3 19.16 32.80 -93.45
CA GLN A 3 18.11 32.50 -92.49
C GLN A 3 17.42 31.19 -92.91
N ARG A 4 17.56 30.16 -92.08
CA ARG A 4 16.91 28.86 -92.27
C ARG A 4 15.51 28.93 -91.65
N ALA A 5 14.47 28.80 -92.46
CA ALA A 5 13.09 28.84 -92.00
C ALA A 5 12.75 27.62 -91.12
N VAL A 6 12.24 27.86 -89.91
CA VAL A 6 11.78 26.84 -88.97
C VAL A 6 10.35 26.45 -89.34
N LYS A 7 10.11 25.15 -89.60
CA LYS A 7 8.88 24.69 -90.24
C LYS A 7 7.67 24.55 -89.30
N SER A 8 7.89 24.40 -88.00
CA SER A 8 6.86 24.51 -86.96
C SER A 8 7.48 24.50 -85.56
N VAL A 9 6.91 25.23 -84.61
CA VAL A 9 7.25 25.15 -83.18
C VAL A 9 6.19 24.28 -82.50
N GLN A 10 6.59 23.21 -81.83
CA GLN A 10 5.70 22.44 -80.97
C GLN A 10 5.90 22.87 -79.51
N SER A 11 4.81 22.96 -78.78
CA SER A 11 4.82 23.22 -77.33
C SER A 11 5.50 22.06 -76.62
N PHE A 12 6.54 22.36 -75.86
CA PHE A 12 7.19 21.40 -74.96
C PHE A 12 6.31 21.22 -73.72
N GLU A 13 5.93 19.98 -73.43
CA GLU A 13 5.16 19.64 -72.22
C GLU A 13 6.15 19.38 -71.08
N PHE A 14 6.36 20.39 -70.23
CA PHE A 14 7.25 20.30 -69.08
C PHE A 14 6.64 19.35 -68.03
N ARG A 15 7.18 18.12 -67.94
CA ARG A 15 6.88 17.21 -66.84
C ARG A 15 7.82 17.54 -65.69
N SER A 16 7.32 18.32 -64.73
CA SER A 16 7.97 18.55 -63.44
C SER A 16 8.15 17.21 -62.72
N ASP A 17 9.33 16.60 -62.84
CA ASP A 17 9.72 15.41 -62.07
C ASP A 17 10.17 15.80 -60.65
N PHE A 18 9.30 16.52 -59.94
CA PHE A 18 9.50 16.94 -58.54
C PHE A 18 8.59 16.16 -57.60
N THR A 19 8.31 14.89 -57.88
CA THR A 19 7.70 14.03 -56.86
C THR A 19 8.74 13.76 -55.79
N LEU A 20 8.58 14.45 -54.64
CA LEU A 20 9.33 14.17 -53.43
C LEU A 20 9.20 12.66 -53.10
N PRO A 21 10.31 11.96 -52.79
CA PRO A 21 10.21 10.59 -52.32
C PRO A 21 9.31 10.58 -51.07
N PRO A 22 8.47 9.55 -50.89
CA PRO A 22 7.64 9.44 -49.69
C PRO A 22 8.55 9.52 -48.48
N ALA A 23 8.22 10.40 -47.54
CA ALA A 23 8.97 10.56 -46.30
C ALA A 23 9.10 9.19 -45.62
N PRO A 24 10.28 8.83 -45.08
CA PRO A 24 10.42 7.60 -44.32
C PRO A 24 9.37 7.60 -43.22
N GLU A 25 8.65 6.49 -43.05
CA GLU A 25 7.70 6.28 -41.97
C GLU A 25 8.43 6.47 -40.64
N GLN A 26 8.36 7.69 -40.11
CA GLN A 26 8.85 8.00 -38.80
C GLN A 26 7.93 7.27 -37.81
N PRO A 27 8.46 6.48 -36.86
CA PRO A 27 7.63 5.80 -35.87
C PRO A 27 6.72 6.83 -35.23
N ALA A 28 5.41 6.57 -35.27
CA ALA A 28 4.43 7.47 -34.69
C ALA A 28 4.83 7.74 -33.24
N ASP A 29 4.98 9.02 -32.87
CA ASP A 29 5.19 9.40 -31.48
C ASP A 29 4.07 8.76 -30.65
N PRO A 30 4.41 8.05 -29.56
CA PRO A 30 3.41 7.37 -28.75
C PRO A 30 2.39 8.41 -28.26
N ALA A 31 1.12 8.16 -28.58
CA ALA A 31 0.02 9.01 -28.13
C ALA A 31 0.08 9.16 -26.60
N ASP A 32 -0.17 10.38 -26.14
CA ASP A 32 -0.06 10.85 -24.76
C ASP A 32 -0.32 9.75 -23.72
N GLY A 33 0.75 9.31 -23.04
CA GLY A 33 0.69 8.39 -21.89
C GLY A 33 1.07 6.93 -22.16
N GLN A 34 1.35 6.53 -23.41
CA GLN A 34 1.76 5.15 -23.69
C GLN A 34 3.27 4.94 -23.47
N LEU A 35 3.62 4.33 -22.33
CA LEU A 35 4.99 3.91 -22.03
C LEU A 35 5.36 2.66 -22.84
N THR A 36 6.18 2.83 -23.87
CA THR A 36 6.83 1.71 -24.56
C THR A 36 8.04 1.25 -23.77
N LEU A 37 7.88 0.17 -23.00
CA LEU A 37 8.95 -0.50 -22.26
C LEU A 37 9.46 -1.70 -23.06
N THR A 38 10.76 -1.91 -23.06
CA THR A 38 11.33 -3.16 -23.54
C THR A 38 11.00 -4.31 -22.58
N GLY A 39 10.92 -5.54 -23.07
CA GLY A 39 10.69 -6.74 -22.24
C GLY A 39 11.55 -6.82 -20.95
N PRO A 40 12.87 -6.55 -21.00
CA PRO A 40 13.70 -6.52 -19.79
C PRO A 40 13.39 -5.36 -18.83
N GLU A 41 13.02 -4.18 -19.34
CA GLU A 41 12.63 -3.04 -18.48
C GLU A 41 11.32 -3.33 -17.74
N LEU A 42 10.35 -3.94 -18.42
CA LEU A 42 9.11 -4.39 -17.79
C LEU A 42 9.38 -5.44 -16.72
N ALA A 43 10.26 -6.42 -17.00
CA ALA A 43 10.62 -7.44 -16.02
C ALA A 43 11.29 -6.83 -14.77
N ARG A 44 12.16 -5.81 -14.97
CA ARG A 44 12.79 -5.07 -13.86
C ARG A 44 11.75 -4.34 -13.02
N LEU A 45 10.85 -3.58 -13.65
CA LEU A 45 9.80 -2.84 -12.94
C LEU A 45 8.83 -3.77 -12.18
N LEU A 46 8.46 -4.91 -12.76
CA LEU A 46 7.62 -5.89 -12.08
C LEU A 46 8.31 -6.54 -10.89
N SER A 47 9.63 -6.73 -10.96
CA SER A 47 10.42 -7.25 -9.83
C SER A 47 10.52 -6.21 -8.71
N GLU A 48 10.73 -4.95 -9.08
CA GLU A 48 10.80 -3.81 -8.16
C GLU A 48 9.45 -3.62 -7.45
N ALA A 49 8.35 -3.53 -8.20
CA ALA A 49 6.99 -3.42 -7.66
C ALA A 49 6.61 -4.60 -6.76
N ARG A 50 7.05 -5.83 -7.08
CA ARG A 50 6.85 -6.98 -6.19
C ARG A 50 7.63 -6.87 -4.89
N SER A 51 8.88 -6.43 -4.97
CA SER A 51 9.71 -6.26 -3.77
C SER A 51 9.17 -5.17 -2.85
N GLU A 52 8.70 -4.06 -3.43
CA GLU A 52 8.05 -2.97 -2.69
C GLU A 52 6.72 -3.42 -2.10
N GLY A 53 5.90 -4.15 -2.86
CA GLY A 53 4.63 -4.70 -2.36
C GLY A 53 4.82 -5.65 -1.19
N LEU A 54 5.84 -6.50 -1.22
CA LEU A 54 6.18 -7.39 -0.10
C LEU A 54 6.71 -6.61 1.12
N ALA A 55 7.54 -5.59 0.89
CA ALA A 55 8.05 -4.74 1.96
C ALA A 55 6.91 -3.97 2.66
N GLU A 56 5.96 -3.45 1.89
CA GLU A 56 4.81 -2.73 2.44
C GLU A 56 3.83 -3.67 3.15
N ALA A 57 3.61 -4.87 2.63
CA ALA A 57 2.81 -5.88 3.32
C ALA A 57 3.42 -6.25 4.68
N ALA A 58 4.73 -6.49 4.74
CA ALA A 58 5.43 -6.78 5.99
C ALA A 58 5.39 -5.60 6.98
N ARG A 59 5.46 -4.36 6.45
CA ARG A 59 5.32 -3.15 7.26
C ARG A 59 3.92 -3.04 7.88
N LEU A 60 2.87 -3.28 7.09
CA LEU A 60 1.49 -3.25 7.57
C LEU A 60 1.23 -4.31 8.63
N GLU A 61 1.75 -5.53 8.42
CA GLU A 61 1.67 -6.61 9.40
C GLU A 61 2.36 -6.23 10.73
N SER A 62 3.55 -5.61 10.64
CA SER A 62 4.25 -5.09 11.84
C SER A 62 3.41 -4.05 12.58
N ILE A 63 2.82 -3.08 11.87
CA ILE A 63 1.99 -2.03 12.49
C ILE A 63 0.76 -2.65 13.17
N GLN A 64 0.06 -3.56 12.51
CA GLN A 64 -1.09 -4.25 13.11
C GLN A 64 -0.69 -5.04 14.37
N SER A 65 0.48 -5.70 14.33
CA SER A 65 1.00 -6.43 15.48
C SER A 65 1.32 -5.50 16.66
N ASP A 66 1.90 -4.32 16.39
CA ASP A 66 2.24 -3.33 17.40
C ASP A 66 0.99 -2.71 18.01
N GLU A 67 -0.02 -2.37 17.21
CA GLU A 67 -1.32 -1.87 17.67
C GLU A 67 -2.01 -2.89 18.58
N ARG A 68 -2.00 -4.18 18.21
CA ARG A 68 -2.54 -5.27 19.02
C ARG A 68 -1.81 -5.40 20.35
N LEU A 69 -0.49 -5.36 20.34
CA LEU A 69 0.34 -5.42 21.56
C LEU A 69 0.08 -4.21 22.47
N GLN A 70 -0.07 -3.01 21.90
CA GLN A 70 -0.39 -1.81 22.65
C GLN A 70 -1.77 -1.92 23.32
N ALA A 71 -2.79 -2.37 22.58
CA ALA A 71 -4.13 -2.57 23.12
C ALA A 71 -4.14 -3.57 24.28
N VAL A 72 -3.42 -4.68 24.16
CA VAL A 72 -3.27 -5.66 25.23
C VAL A 72 -2.54 -5.09 26.44
N THR A 73 -1.47 -4.33 26.22
CA THR A 73 -0.71 -3.70 27.31
C THR A 73 -1.60 -2.75 28.13
N LEU A 74 -2.47 -1.99 27.47
CA LEU A 74 -3.45 -1.14 28.15
C LEU A 74 -4.43 -1.97 28.98
N LYS A 75 -5.01 -3.04 28.42
CA LYS A 75 -5.91 -3.95 29.16
C LYS A 75 -5.23 -4.57 30.39
N LEU A 76 -3.95 -4.94 30.29
CA LEU A 76 -3.19 -5.48 31.41
C LEU A 76 -2.91 -4.43 32.50
N ASN A 77 -2.63 -3.19 32.11
CA ASN A 77 -2.48 -2.09 33.07
C ASN A 77 -3.79 -1.83 33.83
N ASP A 78 -4.92 -1.84 33.14
CA ASP A 78 -6.24 -1.68 33.78
C ASP A 78 -6.51 -2.82 34.77
N ALA A 79 -6.25 -4.06 34.36
CA ALA A 79 -6.37 -5.22 35.24
C ALA A 79 -5.46 -5.14 36.48
N LEU A 80 -4.23 -4.64 36.33
CA LEU A 80 -3.32 -4.41 37.45
C LEU A 80 -3.88 -3.35 38.41
N ALA A 81 -4.48 -2.28 37.89
CA ALA A 81 -5.14 -1.27 38.71
C ALA A 81 -6.32 -1.86 39.50
N ASP A 82 -7.13 -2.73 38.88
CA ASP A 82 -8.21 -3.44 39.56
C ASP A 82 -7.69 -4.35 40.67
N LEU A 83 -6.59 -5.08 40.45
CA LEU A 83 -5.94 -5.91 41.47
C LEU A 83 -5.45 -5.08 42.67
N VAL A 84 -4.93 -3.88 42.43
CA VAL A 84 -4.53 -2.95 43.50
C VAL A 84 -5.75 -2.47 44.29
N ILE A 85 -6.87 -2.17 43.61
CA ILE A 85 -8.13 -1.79 44.27
C ILE A 85 -8.66 -2.93 45.14
N LEU A 86 -8.62 -4.16 44.62
CA LEU A 86 -9.00 -5.37 45.34
C LEU A 86 -8.14 -5.56 46.60
N ALA A 87 -6.82 -5.44 46.47
CA ALA A 87 -5.89 -5.57 47.60
C ALA A 87 -6.22 -4.56 48.71
N ARG A 88 -6.56 -3.31 48.35
CA ARG A 88 -7.00 -2.29 49.30
C ARG A 88 -8.35 -2.61 49.95
N HIS A 89 -9.29 -3.20 49.22
CA HIS A 89 -10.57 -3.64 49.79
C HIS A 89 -10.40 -4.79 50.78
N LEU A 90 -9.51 -5.75 50.47
CA LEU A 90 -9.16 -6.83 51.39
C LEU A 90 -8.44 -6.31 52.64
N GLU A 91 -7.53 -5.35 52.47
CA GLU A 91 -6.84 -4.70 53.59
C GLU A 91 -7.82 -3.95 54.49
N ALA A 92 -8.72 -3.12 53.93
CA ALA A 92 -9.72 -2.37 54.70
C ALA A 92 -10.77 -3.29 55.36
N GLY A 93 -11.27 -4.29 54.63
CA GLY A 93 -12.24 -5.25 55.15
C GLY A 93 -11.67 -6.17 56.24
N ALA A 94 -10.35 -6.37 56.28
CA ALA A 94 -9.70 -7.07 57.38
C ALA A 94 -9.83 -6.32 58.72
N TYR A 95 -10.05 -5.00 58.70
CA TYR A 95 -10.22 -4.17 59.90
C TYR A 95 -11.69 -3.91 60.28
N GLU A 96 -12.63 -3.90 59.33
CA GLU A 96 -14.05 -3.56 59.58
C GLU A 96 -15.06 -4.70 59.41
N GLY A 97 -14.59 -5.92 59.11
CA GLY A 97 -15.45 -7.06 58.78
C GLY A 97 -15.65 -7.13 57.27
N LEU A 98 -15.09 -8.18 56.66
CA LEU A 98 -14.95 -8.29 55.22
C LEU A 98 -16.30 -8.49 54.53
N ASP A 99 -16.67 -7.62 53.59
CA ASP A 99 -17.76 -7.91 52.66
C ASP A 99 -17.25 -8.88 51.58
N ILE A 100 -17.49 -10.17 51.84
CA ILE A 100 -17.05 -11.29 51.01
C ILE A 100 -17.69 -11.22 49.62
N ALA A 101 -18.93 -10.74 49.50
CA ALA A 101 -19.63 -10.68 48.22
C ALA A 101 -19.01 -9.61 47.31
N ALA A 102 -18.80 -8.40 47.82
CA ALA A 102 -18.16 -7.33 47.06
C ALA A 102 -16.73 -7.69 46.63
N SER A 103 -15.98 -8.38 47.50
CA SER A 103 -14.62 -8.83 47.20
C SER A 103 -14.59 -9.90 46.10
N LEU A 104 -15.52 -10.86 46.13
CA LEU A 104 -15.65 -11.90 45.10
C LEU A 104 -16.06 -11.33 43.73
N ASP A 105 -16.97 -10.36 43.70
CA ASP A 105 -17.36 -9.69 42.45
C ASP A 105 -16.18 -8.96 41.81
N LEU A 106 -15.37 -8.29 42.63
CA LEU A 106 -14.19 -7.56 42.16
C LEU A 106 -13.07 -8.52 41.69
N ILE A 107 -12.88 -9.65 42.38
CA ILE A 107 -12.00 -10.75 41.93
C ILE A 107 -12.46 -11.29 40.57
N ASN A 108 -13.74 -11.66 40.46
CA ASN A 108 -14.28 -12.25 39.24
C ASN A 108 -14.24 -11.28 38.06
N ALA A 109 -14.57 -10.01 38.28
CA ALA A 109 -14.48 -8.97 37.25
C ALA A 109 -13.04 -8.76 36.77
N THR A 110 -12.07 -8.76 37.69
CA THR A 110 -10.65 -8.62 37.37
C THR A 110 -10.11 -9.85 36.63
N ALA A 111 -10.45 -11.05 37.11
CA ALA A 111 -10.08 -12.31 36.47
C ALA A 111 -10.65 -12.39 35.05
N GLN A 112 -11.91 -12.00 34.84
CA GLN A 112 -12.52 -11.95 33.52
C GLN A 112 -11.80 -10.96 32.60
N ARG A 113 -11.47 -9.75 33.08
CA ARG A 113 -10.71 -8.75 32.32
C ARG A 113 -9.32 -9.24 31.90
N ILE A 114 -8.65 -9.96 32.79
CA ILE A 114 -7.35 -10.62 32.53
C ILE A 114 -7.48 -11.75 31.50
N ILE A 115 -8.54 -12.55 31.60
CA ILE A 115 -8.83 -13.63 30.65
C ILE A 115 -9.16 -13.05 29.27
N ASP A 116 -9.99 -12.02 29.20
CA ASP A 116 -10.38 -11.36 27.94
C ASP A 116 -9.18 -10.65 27.29
N GLY A 117 -8.34 -9.99 28.09
CA GLY A 117 -7.10 -9.37 27.61
C GLY A 117 -6.06 -10.37 27.11
N GLN A 118 -5.98 -11.56 27.74
CA GLN A 118 -5.11 -12.65 27.27
C GLN A 118 -5.71 -13.42 26.09
N GLY A 119 -7.03 -13.61 26.05
CA GLY A 119 -7.73 -14.27 24.94
C GLY A 119 -7.51 -13.56 23.61
N ASP A 120 -7.48 -12.22 23.64
CA ASP A 120 -7.18 -11.36 22.49
C ASP A 120 -5.76 -11.59 21.93
N LEU A 121 -4.77 -11.93 22.78
CA LEU A 121 -3.41 -12.26 22.33
C LEU A 121 -3.32 -13.58 21.54
N PHE A 122 -4.23 -14.51 21.80
CA PHE A 122 -4.20 -15.87 21.26
C PHE A 122 -5.32 -16.17 20.26
N ALA A 123 -6.24 -15.23 20.01
CA ALA A 123 -7.42 -15.44 19.15
C ALA A 123 -7.09 -15.61 17.65
N GLU A 124 -5.88 -15.29 17.21
CA GLU A 124 -5.47 -15.36 15.80
C GLU A 124 -4.22 -16.23 15.57
N ARG A 125 -4.23 -17.48 16.08
CA ARG A 125 -3.40 -18.54 15.51
C ARG A 125 -4.23 -19.50 14.69
#